data_AF-A0A165UJK3-F1
#
_entry.id   AF-A0A165UJK3-F1
#
_cell.length_a   1.000
_cell.length_b   1.000
_cell.length_c   1.000
_cell.angle_alpha   90.00
_cell.angle_beta   90.00
_cell.angle_gamma   90.00
#
_symmetry.space_group_name_H-M   'P 1'
#
loop_
_entity.id
_entity.type
_entity.pdbx_description
1 polymer ?
#
loop_
_entity_poly.entity_id
_entity_poly.type
_entity_poly.pdbx_seq_one_letter_code
_entity_poly.pdbx_strand_id
1 'polypeptide(L)'
;MCVGTFQYWYHDNNCASRRIANVSDDKLLFEDELPPVWELTEFQSTNLERVFQVSVDHNAEELGHEEGQPITLQIEITGPSLWRMIPEPHWLGQLPHGPQQLHVLEDRKLGPYSRQCPIPLDLEIDMSQFFSGVNSYTRCEWVIPVRGRLHFPDATPARMCDSEDLGQLGVRKVTKADGEANLMETCICWSPKALGAFWNWLAEYHENGMFGPIALSFEPVVPGTYHVDVYKTAEDEIPEIGGDLEYIDHIKVFHDAYVSMYLRNAISLWKYQSTPSSRGRQFLKGAKLLLIGSAKAVCIV
;
A
#
# COMPACT_ATOMS: atom_id res chain seq x y z
N MET A 1 -26.37 0.98 -34.59
CA MET A 1 -25.25 0.01 -34.55
C MET A 1 -24.00 0.79 -34.86
N CYS A 2 -23.21 1.16 -33.85
CA CYS A 2 -21.96 1.88 -34.04
C CYS A 2 -20.82 0.91 -33.76
N VAL A 3 -20.06 0.58 -34.79
CA VAL A 3 -18.86 -0.24 -34.72
C VAL A 3 -17.68 0.72 -34.57
N GLY A 4 -17.18 0.86 -33.35
CA GLY A 4 -15.97 1.63 -33.06
C GLY A 4 -14.76 0.72 -33.07
N THR A 5 -13.98 0.77 -34.14
CA THR A 5 -12.67 0.14 -34.28
C THR A 5 -11.65 0.81 -33.36
N PHE A 6 -11.13 0.07 -32.38
CA PHE A 6 -9.95 0.45 -31.62
C PHE A 6 -8.70 -0.12 -32.30
N GLN A 7 -7.83 0.77 -32.80
CA GLN A 7 -6.49 0.42 -33.28
C GLN A 7 -5.59 0.09 -32.08
N TYR A 8 -5.07 -1.13 -32.05
CA TYR A 8 -3.99 -1.54 -31.17
C TYR A 8 -2.66 -1.03 -31.72
N TRP A 9 -1.87 -0.40 -30.87
CA TRP A 9 -0.43 -0.21 -31.09
C TRP A 9 0.27 -1.53 -30.75
N TYR A 10 0.70 -2.25 -31.79
CA TYR A 10 1.64 -3.36 -31.68
C TYR A 10 3.05 -2.79 -31.86
N HIS A 11 3.89 -2.88 -30.83
CA HIS A 11 5.33 -2.74 -30.99
C HIS A 11 5.91 -4.13 -31.30
N ASP A 12 6.40 -4.29 -32.52
CA ASP A 12 7.19 -5.44 -32.96
C ASP A 12 8.52 -5.47 -32.21
N ASN A 13 8.66 -6.37 -31.24
CA ASN A 13 9.96 -6.80 -30.75
C ASN A 13 10.38 -8.08 -31.47
N ASN A 14 11.03 -7.86 -32.60
CA ASN A 14 11.71 -8.84 -33.41
C ASN A 14 12.97 -9.31 -32.66
N CYS A 15 12.84 -10.31 -31.79
CA CYS A 15 13.98 -10.89 -31.07
C CYS A 15 14.44 -12.18 -31.75
N ALA A 16 15.53 -12.05 -32.49
CA ALA A 16 16.18 -13.10 -33.25
C ALA A 16 16.57 -14.30 -32.37
N SER A 17 16.21 -15.51 -32.81
CA SER A 17 16.77 -16.77 -32.31
C SER A 17 18.29 -16.78 -32.48
N ARG A 18 19.03 -16.59 -31.39
CA ARG A 18 20.43 -16.99 -31.30
C ARG A 18 20.51 -18.43 -30.82
N ARG A 19 21.04 -19.29 -31.70
CA ARG A 19 21.54 -20.63 -31.37
C ARG A 19 22.59 -20.50 -30.27
N ILE A 20 22.35 -21.13 -29.13
CA ILE A 20 23.36 -21.33 -28.10
C ILE A 20 24.23 -22.50 -28.55
N ALA A 21 25.50 -22.21 -28.81
CA ALA A 21 26.53 -23.21 -29.01
C ALA A 21 26.85 -23.86 -27.65
N ASN A 22 26.97 -25.19 -27.66
CA ASN A 22 27.48 -25.98 -26.55
C ASN A 22 28.88 -25.48 -26.17
N VAL A 23 29.00 -24.85 -25.00
CA VAL A 23 30.27 -24.55 -24.37
C VAL A 23 30.62 -25.71 -23.45
N SER A 24 31.81 -26.25 -23.73
CA SER A 24 32.56 -27.30 -23.06
C SER A 24 32.64 -27.11 -21.54
N ASP A 25 32.62 -28.25 -20.84
CA ASP A 25 33.08 -28.46 -19.47
C ASP A 25 34.30 -27.59 -19.13
N ASP A 26 34.10 -26.60 -18.25
CA ASP A 26 35.17 -25.95 -17.52
C ASP A 26 35.14 -26.43 -16.07
N LYS A 27 36.31 -26.91 -15.65
CA LYS A 27 36.63 -27.45 -14.34
C LYS A 27 36.24 -26.47 -13.23
N LEU A 28 35.34 -26.90 -12.36
CA LEU A 28 35.15 -26.35 -11.02
C LEU A 28 36.41 -26.62 -10.18
N LEU A 29 37.37 -25.71 -10.24
CA LEU A 29 38.36 -25.48 -9.20
C LEU A 29 38.01 -24.13 -8.61
N PHE A 30 37.56 -24.10 -7.36
CA PHE A 30 37.81 -23.06 -6.34
C PHE A 30 36.94 -23.46 -5.14
N GLU A 31 37.42 -24.45 -4.37
CA GLU A 31 37.11 -24.55 -2.94
C GLU A 31 37.92 -23.46 -2.23
N ASP A 32 37.55 -22.19 -2.43
CA ASP A 32 38.01 -21.14 -1.54
C ASP A 32 37.09 -21.23 -0.32
N GLU A 33 37.56 -21.98 0.70
CA GLU A 33 36.98 -21.98 2.03
C GLU A 33 36.85 -20.53 2.49
N LEU A 34 35.60 -20.05 2.55
CA LEU A 34 35.30 -18.75 3.12
C LEU A 34 35.81 -18.76 4.57
N PRO A 35 36.62 -17.77 4.98
CA PRO A 35 37.11 -17.70 6.35
C PRO A 35 35.89 -17.65 7.28
N PRO A 36 35.93 -18.38 8.40
CA PRO A 36 34.80 -18.43 9.30
C PRO A 36 34.49 -17.03 9.85
N VAL A 37 33.20 -16.73 10.04
CA VAL A 37 32.68 -15.39 10.38
C VAL A 37 33.40 -14.72 11.56
N TRP A 38 33.96 -15.49 12.50
CA TRP A 38 34.70 -14.96 13.65
C TRP A 38 36.12 -14.44 13.31
N GLU A 39 36.67 -14.77 12.15
CA GLU A 39 37.96 -14.26 11.64
C GLU A 39 37.83 -12.96 10.84
N LEU A 40 36.60 -12.52 10.53
CA LEU A 40 36.37 -11.24 9.88
C LEU A 40 36.62 -10.11 10.88
N THR A 41 37.87 -9.61 10.90
CA THR A 41 38.32 -8.47 11.72
C THR A 41 37.50 -7.20 11.52
N GLU A 42 36.79 -7.08 10.39
CA GLU A 42 35.83 -6.01 10.09
C GLU A 42 34.71 -5.90 11.13
N PHE A 43 34.35 -6.99 11.83
CA PHE A 43 33.31 -6.99 12.86
C PHE A 43 33.83 -6.78 14.29
N GLN A 44 35.15 -6.66 14.49
CA GLN A 44 35.74 -6.43 15.82
C GLN A 44 35.91 -4.94 16.17
N SER A 45 35.52 -4.01 15.29
CA SER A 45 35.82 -2.58 15.45
C SER A 45 34.63 -1.62 15.26
N THR A 46 33.41 -2.05 15.59
CA THR A 46 32.30 -1.08 15.74
C THR A 46 32.37 -0.47 17.14
N ASN A 47 33.25 0.52 17.31
CA ASN A 47 33.19 1.42 18.45
C ASN A 47 31.90 2.25 18.35
N LEU A 48 30.82 1.74 18.96
CA LEU A 48 29.51 2.36 18.97
C LEU A 48 29.50 3.73 19.66
N GLU A 49 30.48 4.06 20.51
CA GLU A 49 30.57 5.38 21.17
C GLU A 49 30.75 6.50 20.15
N ARG A 50 31.42 6.22 19.01
CA ARG A 50 31.63 7.22 17.95
C ARG A 50 30.34 7.56 17.21
N VAL A 51 29.39 6.63 17.11
CA VAL A 51 28.06 6.88 16.52
C VAL A 51 27.22 7.77 17.45
N PHE A 52 27.39 7.63 18.77
CA PHE A 52 26.71 8.49 19.75
C PHE A 52 27.36 9.87 19.92
N GLN A 53 28.63 10.04 19.54
CA GLN A 53 29.32 11.33 19.66
C GLN A 53 29.12 12.28 18.48
N VAL A 54 28.79 11.79 17.28
CA VAL A 54 28.51 12.68 16.13
C VAL A 54 27.17 13.42 16.29
N SER A 55 26.27 12.96 17.16
CA SER A 55 24.96 13.56 17.36
C SER A 55 24.95 14.82 18.24
N VAL A 56 26.08 15.25 18.81
CA VAL A 56 26.11 16.34 19.80
C VAL A 56 26.68 17.66 19.25
N ASP A 57 27.47 17.62 18.17
CA ASP A 57 28.25 18.80 17.72
C ASP A 57 27.71 19.48 16.43
N HIS A 58 26.43 19.33 16.10
CA HIS A 58 25.79 20.07 15.00
C HIS A 58 24.83 21.20 15.45
N ASN A 59 24.79 21.54 16.75
CA ASN A 59 23.86 22.54 17.29
C ASN A 59 24.47 23.95 17.50
N ALA A 60 25.23 24.51 16.55
CA ALA A 60 25.84 25.83 16.78
C ALA A 60 25.60 26.91 15.72
N GLU A 61 24.90 26.63 14.62
CA GLU A 61 24.45 27.67 13.69
C GLU A 61 23.00 27.43 13.24
N GLU A 62 22.08 27.27 14.20
CA GLU A 62 20.65 27.42 13.93
C GLU A 62 20.34 28.91 13.74
N LEU A 63 20.21 29.29 12.46
CA LEU A 63 19.44 30.46 12.05
C LEU A 63 18.10 30.40 12.78
N GLY A 64 17.81 31.39 13.63
CA GLY A 64 16.63 31.46 14.50
C GLY A 64 15.31 31.52 13.75
N HIS A 65 14.93 30.40 13.14
CA HIS A 65 13.57 30.10 12.77
C HIS A 65 12.80 29.94 14.08
N GLU A 66 11.83 30.84 14.31
CA GLU A 66 10.88 30.69 15.40
C GLU A 66 10.09 29.40 15.16
N GLU A 67 10.54 28.29 15.75
CA GLU A 67 9.80 27.04 15.76
C GLU A 67 8.45 27.28 16.44
N GLY A 68 7.39 27.28 15.65
CA GLY A 68 6.03 27.43 16.14
C GLY A 68 5.72 26.33 17.16
N GLN A 69 5.12 26.69 18.30
CA GLN A 69 4.72 25.72 19.30
C GLN A 69 3.77 24.67 18.69
N PRO A 70 3.99 23.37 18.93
CA PRO A 70 3.12 22.32 18.41
C PRO A 70 1.70 22.46 18.97
N ILE A 71 0.70 22.22 18.12
CA ILE A 71 -0.71 22.19 18.52
C ILE A 71 -1.11 20.74 18.74
N THR A 72 -1.41 20.37 19.97
CA THR A 72 -1.95 19.04 20.27
C THR A 72 -3.42 18.95 19.84
N LEU A 73 -3.70 18.16 18.81
CA LEU A 73 -5.05 17.78 18.40
C LEU A 73 -5.53 16.56 19.19
N GLN A 74 -6.75 16.62 19.70
CA GLN A 74 -7.41 15.49 20.34
C GLN A 74 -8.23 14.72 19.30
N ILE A 75 -7.86 13.47 19.02
CA ILE A 75 -8.59 12.56 18.12
C ILE A 75 -9.35 11.56 18.98
N GLU A 76 -10.68 11.59 18.91
CA GLU A 76 -11.53 10.61 19.58
C GLU A 76 -11.98 9.54 18.60
N ILE A 77 -11.60 8.29 18.86
CA ILE A 77 -12.03 7.15 18.06
C ILE A 77 -13.22 6.50 18.73
N THR A 78 -14.40 6.93 18.31
CA THR A 78 -15.68 6.44 18.83
C THR A 78 -16.06 5.09 18.20
N GLY A 79 -16.44 4.12 19.02
CA GLY A 79 -17.01 2.84 18.59
C GLY A 79 -16.24 1.62 19.10
N PRO A 80 -16.79 0.40 18.92
CA PRO A 80 -16.08 -0.81 19.29
C PRO A 80 -14.82 -0.98 18.41
N SER A 81 -13.83 -1.68 18.96
CA SER A 81 -12.68 -2.14 18.17
C SER A 81 -13.17 -3.05 17.04
N LEU A 82 -12.63 -2.86 15.85
CA LEU A 82 -12.92 -3.71 14.70
C LEU A 82 -12.18 -5.05 14.74
N TRP A 83 -11.33 -5.27 15.77
CA TRP A 83 -10.57 -6.51 16.00
C TRP A 83 -11.42 -7.77 15.85
N ARG A 84 -12.66 -7.77 16.37
CA ARG A 84 -13.55 -8.94 16.33
C ARG A 84 -14.34 -9.09 15.02
N MET A 85 -14.34 -8.08 14.15
CA MET A 85 -15.11 -8.12 12.90
C MET A 85 -14.38 -8.86 11.78
N ILE A 86 -13.05 -8.85 11.82
CA ILE A 86 -12.22 -9.57 10.86
C ILE A 86 -11.84 -10.94 11.45
N PRO A 87 -12.03 -12.04 10.72
CA PRO A 87 -11.60 -13.36 11.18
C PRO A 87 -10.10 -13.43 11.43
N GLU A 88 -9.70 -14.15 12.49
CA GLU A 88 -8.29 -14.48 12.73
C GLU A 88 -7.77 -15.50 11.69
N PRO A 89 -6.46 -15.46 11.35
CA PRO A 89 -5.45 -14.53 11.86
C PRO A 89 -5.52 -13.16 11.19
N HIS A 90 -5.21 -12.08 11.92
CA HIS A 90 -5.14 -10.71 11.36
C HIS A 90 -3.83 -10.42 10.63
N TRP A 91 -2.83 -11.27 10.81
CA TRP A 91 -1.60 -11.25 10.05
C TRP A 91 -1.45 -12.56 9.28
N LEU A 92 -1.30 -12.46 7.97
CA LEU A 92 -0.98 -13.57 7.07
C LEU A 92 0.37 -13.27 6.43
N GLY A 93 1.41 -13.93 6.95
CA GLY A 93 2.78 -13.78 6.45
C GLY A 93 2.93 -14.23 5.01
N GLN A 94 4.03 -13.84 4.38
CA GLN A 94 4.34 -14.23 3.00
C GLN A 94 4.49 -15.75 2.89
N LEU A 95 3.75 -16.36 1.96
CA LEU A 95 3.89 -17.78 1.69
C LEU A 95 5.21 -18.05 0.94
N PRO A 96 5.88 -19.18 1.21
CA PRO A 96 7.02 -19.62 0.41
C PRO A 96 6.50 -19.94 -0.98
N HIS A 97 6.88 -19.13 -1.96
CA HIS A 97 6.45 -19.30 -3.34
C HIS A 97 7.64 -19.52 -4.26
N GLY A 98 7.48 -20.48 -5.16
CA GLY A 98 8.45 -20.77 -6.22
C GLY A 98 8.58 -19.60 -7.20
N PRO A 99 9.56 -19.67 -8.12
CA PRO A 99 9.84 -18.60 -9.07
C PRO A 99 8.61 -18.22 -9.91
N GLN A 100 8.05 -17.05 -9.57
CA GLN A 100 7.23 -16.12 -10.35
C GLN A 100 6.11 -16.71 -11.24
N GLN A 101 4.88 -16.60 -10.75
CA GLN A 101 3.64 -16.78 -11.52
C GLN A 101 3.27 -15.55 -12.38
N LEU A 102 4.23 -14.73 -12.80
CA LEU A 102 3.95 -13.60 -13.70
C LEU A 102 3.20 -14.03 -14.97
N HIS A 103 3.55 -15.21 -15.50
CA HIS A 103 2.85 -15.83 -16.62
C HIS A 103 1.35 -16.07 -16.33
N VAL A 104 0.97 -16.35 -15.08
CA VAL A 104 -0.44 -16.52 -14.69
C VAL A 104 -1.23 -15.21 -14.81
N LEU A 105 -0.59 -14.06 -14.56
CA LEU A 105 -1.24 -12.76 -14.71
C LEU A 105 -1.51 -12.45 -16.19
N GLU A 106 -0.54 -12.75 -17.05
CA GLU A 106 -0.66 -12.62 -18.51
C GLU A 106 -1.72 -13.57 -19.08
N ASP A 107 -1.71 -14.84 -18.67
CA ASP A 107 -2.66 -15.87 -19.11
C ASP A 107 -4.11 -15.54 -18.71
N ARG A 108 -4.30 -14.95 -17.53
CA ARG A 108 -5.61 -14.53 -17.03
C ARG A 108 -6.11 -13.23 -17.66
N LYS A 109 -5.33 -12.61 -18.55
CA LYS A 109 -5.63 -11.32 -19.19
C LYS A 109 -5.95 -10.23 -18.18
N LEU A 110 -5.40 -10.33 -16.97
CA LEU A 110 -5.55 -9.28 -15.98
C LEU A 110 -4.53 -8.21 -16.31
N GLY A 111 -4.97 -7.14 -16.97
CA GLY A 111 -4.10 -6.00 -17.24
C GLY A 111 -3.73 -5.25 -15.96
N PRO A 112 -2.62 -4.48 -15.97
CA PRO A 112 -2.32 -3.53 -14.90
C PRO A 112 -3.43 -2.47 -14.81
N TYR A 113 -3.65 -1.93 -13.62
CA TYR A 113 -4.61 -0.84 -13.42
C TYR A 113 -4.16 0.40 -14.23
N SER A 114 -5.05 0.93 -15.07
CA SER A 114 -4.74 2.03 -15.99
C SER A 114 -5.78 3.15 -15.97
N ARG A 115 -6.72 3.12 -15.01
CA ARG A 115 -7.82 4.10 -14.96
C ARG A 115 -7.36 5.48 -14.49
N GLN A 116 -6.34 5.52 -13.64
CA GLN A 116 -5.79 6.75 -13.09
C GLN A 116 -4.27 6.61 -13.01
N CYS A 117 -3.56 7.67 -13.41
CA CYS A 117 -2.12 7.75 -13.23
C CYS A 117 -1.83 7.87 -11.72
N PRO A 118 -0.90 7.09 -11.16
CA PRO A 118 -0.43 7.28 -9.81
C PRO A 118 0.02 8.72 -9.56
N ILE A 119 -0.41 9.30 -8.44
CA ILE A 119 -0.02 10.64 -7.99
C ILE A 119 1.13 10.46 -6.99
N PRO A 120 2.39 10.80 -7.35
CA PRO A 120 3.49 10.78 -6.38
C PRO A 120 3.25 11.84 -5.30
N LEU A 121 3.50 11.47 -4.04
CA LEU A 121 3.34 12.37 -2.90
C LEU A 121 4.62 13.12 -2.57
N ASP A 122 5.76 12.57 -2.95
CA ASP A 122 7.04 13.26 -2.96
C ASP A 122 7.36 13.64 -4.41
N LEU A 123 7.54 14.95 -4.64
CA LEU A 123 7.81 15.51 -5.96
C LEU A 123 9.17 15.08 -6.52
N GLU A 124 10.10 14.66 -5.66
CA GLU A 124 11.42 14.17 -6.07
C GLU A 124 11.37 12.72 -6.56
N ILE A 125 10.26 12.01 -6.31
CA ILE A 125 10.14 10.59 -6.65
C ILE A 125 9.70 10.42 -8.10
N ASP A 126 10.64 9.94 -8.90
CA ASP A 126 10.37 9.49 -10.25
C ASP A 126 9.59 8.18 -10.25
N MET A 127 8.28 8.25 -10.52
CA MET A 127 7.39 7.09 -10.62
C MET A 127 7.84 6.08 -11.69
N SER A 128 8.59 6.52 -12.71
CA SER A 128 9.13 5.59 -13.71
C SER A 128 10.24 4.72 -13.11
N GLN A 129 11.04 5.26 -12.19
CA GLN A 129 12.05 4.51 -11.44
C GLN A 129 11.42 3.61 -10.38
N PHE A 130 10.31 4.05 -9.78
CA PHE A 130 9.59 3.27 -8.77
C PHE A 130 9.14 1.91 -9.31
N PHE A 131 8.66 1.87 -10.56
CA PHE A 131 8.26 0.62 -11.24
C PHE A 131 9.34 0.04 -12.19
N SER A 132 10.53 0.64 -12.24
CA SER A 132 11.60 0.15 -13.12
C SER A 132 12.18 -1.17 -12.64
N GLY A 133 12.77 -1.95 -13.56
CA GLY A 133 13.36 -3.27 -13.27
C GLY A 133 14.49 -3.30 -12.24
N VAL A 134 15.05 -2.14 -11.87
CA VAL A 134 16.02 -2.04 -10.77
C VAL A 134 15.34 -2.23 -9.40
N ASN A 135 14.06 -1.82 -9.29
CA ASN A 135 13.26 -1.85 -8.07
C ASN A 135 12.09 -2.83 -8.14
N SER A 136 12.07 -3.76 -9.10
CA SER A 136 10.93 -4.66 -9.28
C SER A 136 10.60 -5.45 -8.01
N TYR A 137 11.62 -5.89 -7.27
CA TYR A 137 11.50 -6.66 -6.03
C TYR A 137 11.43 -5.81 -4.77
N THR A 138 11.39 -4.49 -4.91
CA THR A 138 11.15 -3.60 -3.78
C THR A 138 9.80 -3.95 -3.19
N ARG A 139 9.75 -4.10 -1.87
CA ARG A 139 8.51 -4.39 -1.16
C ARG A 139 7.69 -3.12 -1.05
N CYS A 140 6.43 -3.26 -1.41
CA CYS A 140 5.43 -2.21 -1.34
C CYS A 140 4.22 -2.73 -0.54
N GLU A 141 3.40 -1.82 -0.05
CA GLU A 141 2.14 -2.13 0.61
C GLU A 141 1.02 -1.24 0.09
N TRP A 142 -0.10 -1.85 -0.28
CA TRP A 142 -1.36 -1.13 -0.41
C TRP A 142 -1.98 -0.95 0.96
N VAL A 143 -2.31 0.30 1.31
CA VAL A 143 -3.09 0.63 2.49
C VAL A 143 -4.53 0.90 2.08
N ILE A 144 -5.44 0.06 2.59
CA ILE A 144 -6.87 0.10 2.32
C ILE A 144 -7.57 0.58 3.60
N PRO A 145 -8.11 1.81 3.63
CA PRO A 145 -8.75 2.32 4.84
C PRO A 145 -10.08 1.59 5.08
N VAL A 146 -10.31 1.20 6.33
CA VAL A 146 -11.54 0.58 6.84
C VAL A 146 -12.36 1.60 7.61
N ARG A 147 -11.73 2.35 8.51
CA ARG A 147 -12.38 3.43 9.28
C ARG A 147 -11.37 4.53 9.57
N GLY A 148 -11.72 5.76 9.22
CA GLY A 148 -10.88 6.95 9.42
C GLY A 148 -10.49 7.63 8.10
N ARG A 149 -9.58 8.59 8.20
CA ARG A 149 -9.04 9.35 7.06
C ARG A 149 -7.52 9.28 7.10
N LEU A 150 -6.91 8.84 6.00
CA LEU A 150 -5.46 8.92 5.81
C LEU A 150 -5.02 10.39 5.79
N HIS A 151 -3.84 10.69 6.33
CA HIS A 151 -3.30 12.05 6.35
C HIS A 151 -3.13 12.66 4.95
N PHE A 152 -3.10 11.82 3.91
CA PHE A 152 -3.12 12.27 2.53
C PHE A 152 -4.52 12.74 2.09
N PRO A 153 -4.69 14.03 1.75
CA PRO A 153 -6.01 14.62 1.48
C PRO A 153 -6.69 14.02 0.24
N ASP A 154 -5.90 13.51 -0.69
CA ASP A 154 -6.39 12.85 -1.90
C ASP A 154 -6.82 11.40 -1.68
N ALA A 155 -6.41 10.75 -0.59
CA ALA A 155 -6.79 9.37 -0.32
C ALA A 155 -8.28 9.30 0.09
N THR A 156 -8.99 8.29 -0.38
CA THR A 156 -10.42 8.17 -0.08
C THR A 156 -10.61 7.72 1.38
N PRO A 157 -11.25 8.51 2.25
CA PRO A 157 -11.52 8.10 3.62
C PRO A 157 -12.47 6.90 3.66
N ALA A 158 -12.53 6.23 4.81
CA ALA A 158 -13.42 5.09 5.02
C ALA A 158 -14.26 5.24 6.30
N ARG A 159 -15.47 4.67 6.27
CA ARG A 159 -16.40 4.68 7.40
C ARG A 159 -17.10 3.33 7.52
N MET A 160 -17.33 2.91 8.76
CA MET A 160 -18.23 1.81 9.07
C MET A 160 -19.68 2.28 9.00
N CYS A 161 -20.56 1.41 8.52
CA CYS A 161 -21.98 1.64 8.36
C CYS A 161 -22.73 0.45 8.93
N ASP A 162 -23.76 0.72 9.74
CA ASP A 162 -24.64 -0.33 10.29
C ASP A 162 -25.67 -0.81 9.27
N SER A 163 -25.82 -0.10 8.15
CA SER A 163 -26.74 -0.44 7.08
C SER A 163 -26.19 -1.55 6.18
N GLU A 164 -27.02 -2.56 5.93
CA GLU A 164 -26.75 -3.62 4.95
C GLU A 164 -27.33 -3.30 3.55
N ASP A 165 -27.89 -2.09 3.38
CA ASP A 165 -28.37 -1.63 2.08
C ASP A 165 -27.18 -1.51 1.12
N LEU A 166 -27.14 -2.36 0.09
CA LEU A 166 -26.10 -2.33 -0.94
C LEU A 166 -25.98 -0.96 -1.64
N GLY A 167 -27.05 -0.16 -1.68
CA GLY A 167 -27.03 1.21 -2.18
C GLY A 167 -26.11 2.12 -1.36
N GLN A 168 -25.98 1.80 -0.07
CA GLN A 168 -25.21 2.51 0.93
C GLN A 168 -23.79 1.95 1.15
N LEU A 169 -23.33 0.97 0.36
CA LEU A 169 -22.00 0.39 0.55
C LEU A 169 -21.04 0.73 -0.60
N GLY A 170 -19.74 0.60 -0.34
CA GLY A 170 -18.67 0.92 -1.28
C GLY A 170 -18.38 2.41 -1.40
N VAL A 171 -17.71 2.80 -2.49
CA VAL A 171 -17.36 4.20 -2.77
C VAL A 171 -18.60 5.02 -3.12
N ARG A 172 -18.85 6.10 -2.36
CA ARG A 172 -20.00 6.99 -2.55
C ARG A 172 -19.75 8.38 -1.98
N LYS A 173 -20.58 9.35 -2.38
CA LYS A 173 -20.62 10.68 -1.77
C LYS A 173 -21.41 10.64 -0.47
N VAL A 174 -20.84 11.17 0.60
CA VAL A 174 -21.43 11.27 1.95
C VAL A 174 -21.28 12.71 2.44
N THR A 175 -22.26 13.21 3.19
CA THR A 175 -22.15 14.51 3.85
C THR A 175 -21.00 14.50 4.86
N LYS A 176 -20.16 15.54 4.86
CA LYS A 176 -19.13 15.70 5.90
C LYS A 176 -19.78 15.83 7.28
N ALA A 177 -19.10 15.31 8.31
CA ALA A 177 -19.59 15.36 9.68
C ALA A 177 -19.46 16.78 10.29
N ASP A 178 -18.59 17.61 9.72
CA ASP A 178 -18.09 18.85 10.32
C ASP A 178 -19.09 20.02 10.29
N GLY A 179 -20.38 19.76 10.10
CA GLY A 179 -21.42 20.79 10.12
C GLY A 179 -21.41 21.76 8.95
N GLU A 180 -20.45 21.67 8.03
CA GLU A 180 -20.46 22.39 6.75
C GLU A 180 -21.59 21.85 5.86
N ALA A 181 -22.78 22.41 6.07
CA ALA A 181 -23.95 22.13 5.27
C ALA A 181 -23.61 22.37 3.80
N ASN A 182 -23.56 21.26 3.03
CA ASN A 182 -23.37 21.14 1.58
C ASN A 182 -22.03 20.59 1.07
N LEU A 183 -21.02 20.34 1.92
CA LEU A 183 -19.79 19.70 1.42
C LEU A 183 -19.95 18.17 1.39
N MET A 184 -20.07 17.63 0.18
CA MET A 184 -20.10 16.18 -0.08
C MET A 184 -18.69 15.66 -0.27
N GLU A 185 -18.35 14.58 0.42
CA GLU A 185 -17.07 13.91 0.30
C GLU A 185 -17.24 12.48 -0.21
N THR A 186 -16.34 12.03 -1.08
CA THR A 186 -16.29 10.63 -1.51
C THR A 186 -15.65 9.78 -0.40
N CYS A 187 -16.35 8.75 0.06
CA CYS A 187 -15.92 7.87 1.15
C CYS A 187 -16.16 6.40 0.76
N ILE A 188 -15.30 5.50 1.24
CA ILE A 188 -15.54 4.05 1.23
C ILE A 188 -16.44 3.72 2.42
N CYS A 189 -17.57 3.06 2.19
CA CYS A 189 -18.49 2.69 3.24
C CYS A 189 -18.61 1.18 3.40
N TRP A 190 -18.21 0.69 4.57
CA TRP A 190 -18.12 -0.72 4.92
C TRP A 190 -19.29 -1.13 5.82
N SER A 191 -19.95 -2.25 5.52
CA SER A 191 -20.71 -2.98 6.55
C SER A 191 -19.80 -4.04 7.18
N PRO A 192 -20.08 -4.53 8.39
CA PRO A 192 -19.31 -5.62 9.00
C PRO A 192 -19.21 -6.85 8.11
N LYS A 193 -20.31 -7.21 7.42
CA LYS A 193 -20.33 -8.35 6.48
C LYS A 193 -19.49 -8.09 5.23
N ALA A 194 -19.55 -6.87 4.69
CA ALA A 194 -18.75 -6.51 3.53
C ALA A 194 -17.25 -6.53 3.83
N LEU A 195 -16.85 -6.04 5.01
CA LEU A 195 -15.47 -6.06 5.46
C LEU A 195 -14.97 -7.49 5.68
N GLY A 196 -15.74 -8.34 6.37
CA GLY A 196 -15.38 -9.74 6.56
C GLY A 196 -15.29 -10.51 5.24
N ALA A 197 -16.22 -10.28 4.31
CA ALA A 197 -16.17 -10.88 2.97
C ALA A 197 -14.96 -10.39 2.14
N PHE A 198 -14.56 -9.13 2.31
CA PHE A 198 -13.36 -8.59 1.66
C PHE A 198 -12.08 -9.22 2.21
N TRP A 199 -11.98 -9.37 3.53
CA TRP A 199 -10.85 -10.05 4.16
C TRP A 199 -10.72 -11.50 3.71
N ASN A 200 -11.83 -12.26 3.73
CA ASN A 200 -11.82 -13.65 3.26
C ASN A 200 -11.40 -13.75 1.80
N TRP A 201 -11.86 -12.82 0.95
CA TRP A 201 -11.42 -12.75 -0.44
C TRP A 201 -9.91 -12.48 -0.56
N LEU A 202 -9.33 -11.59 0.26
CA LEU A 202 -7.89 -11.38 0.29
C LEU A 202 -7.13 -12.62 0.77
N ALA A 203 -7.61 -13.27 1.83
CA ALA A 203 -7.03 -14.51 2.36
C ALA A 203 -7.05 -15.64 1.33
N GLU A 204 -8.18 -15.85 0.63
CA GLU A 204 -8.26 -16.79 -0.48
C GLU A 204 -7.29 -16.43 -1.61
N TYR A 205 -7.13 -15.13 -1.91
CA TYR A 205 -6.16 -14.68 -2.91
C TYR A 205 -4.71 -14.94 -2.50
N HIS A 206 -4.41 -14.80 -1.21
CA HIS A 206 -3.12 -15.11 -0.59
C HIS A 206 -2.82 -16.61 -0.67
N GLU A 207 -3.74 -17.46 -0.23
CA GLU A 207 -3.60 -18.92 -0.24
C GLU A 207 -3.41 -19.48 -1.66
N ASN A 208 -4.06 -18.89 -2.65
CA ASN A 208 -3.96 -19.31 -4.04
C ASN A 208 -2.67 -18.86 -4.74
N GLY A 209 -1.88 -17.96 -4.14
CA GLY A 209 -0.58 -17.51 -4.66
C GLY A 209 -0.63 -16.73 -5.99
N MET A 210 -1.81 -16.26 -6.41
CA MET A 210 -2.04 -15.71 -7.76
C MET A 210 -1.17 -14.50 -8.12
N PHE A 211 -0.85 -13.64 -7.15
CA PHE A 211 -0.01 -12.44 -7.35
C PHE A 211 1.43 -12.66 -6.87
N GLY A 212 1.84 -13.93 -6.75
CA GLY A 212 3.09 -14.27 -6.11
C GLY A 212 3.03 -13.96 -4.61
N PRO A 213 4.19 -13.63 -4.01
CA PRO A 213 4.32 -13.55 -2.56
C PRO A 213 3.67 -12.29 -1.98
N ILE A 214 2.39 -12.37 -1.69
CA ILE A 214 1.69 -11.33 -0.91
C ILE A 214 1.68 -11.68 0.58
N ALA A 215 1.62 -10.67 1.43
CA ALA A 215 1.30 -10.81 2.85
C ALA A 215 0.14 -9.85 3.19
N LEU A 216 -0.59 -10.14 4.25
CA LEU A 216 -1.76 -9.34 4.67
C LEU A 216 -1.62 -8.97 6.14
N SER A 217 -1.95 -7.74 6.48
CA SER A 217 -2.17 -7.31 7.87
C SER A 217 -3.49 -6.57 7.98
N PHE A 218 -4.20 -6.78 9.08
CA PHE A 218 -5.25 -5.89 9.53
C PHE A 218 -4.78 -5.17 10.80
N GLU A 219 -4.74 -3.84 10.74
CA GLU A 219 -4.31 -2.98 11.82
C GLU A 219 -5.53 -2.21 12.36
N PRO A 220 -6.26 -2.76 13.34
CA PRO A 220 -7.36 -2.07 13.98
C PRO A 220 -6.85 -1.07 15.01
N VAL A 221 -7.56 0.03 15.16
CA VAL A 221 -7.25 1.02 16.17
C VAL A 221 -7.95 0.67 17.47
N VAL A 222 -7.23 0.86 18.57
CA VAL A 222 -7.81 0.74 19.91
C VAL A 222 -8.75 1.93 20.13
N PRO A 223 -10.00 1.73 20.55
CA PRO A 223 -10.87 2.84 20.89
C PRO A 223 -10.27 3.68 22.02
N GLY A 224 -10.24 5.00 21.85
CA GLY A 224 -9.58 5.87 22.81
C GLY A 224 -9.55 7.33 22.38
N THR A 225 -9.05 8.15 23.30
CA THR A 225 -8.65 9.53 23.02
C THR A 225 -7.16 9.55 22.76
N TYR A 226 -6.79 10.09 21.62
CA TYR A 226 -5.41 10.24 21.19
C TYR A 226 -5.05 11.72 21.12
N HIS A 227 -3.82 12.04 21.49
CA HIS A 227 -3.27 13.37 21.42
C HIS A 227 -2.17 13.36 20.36
N VAL A 228 -2.41 14.08 19.26
CA VAL A 228 -1.46 14.17 18.15
C VAL A 228 -0.92 15.57 18.11
N ASP A 229 0.38 15.73 18.32
CA ASP A 229 1.04 17.00 18.18
C ASP A 229 1.17 17.33 16.70
N VAL A 230 0.60 18.46 16.30
CA VAL A 230 0.60 18.90 14.92
C VAL A 230 1.37 20.19 14.80
N TYR A 231 2.41 20.13 13.98
CA TYR A 231 3.26 21.25 13.66
C TYR A 231 2.60 22.03 12.53
N LYS A 232 2.26 23.29 12.81
CA LYS A 232 1.87 24.21 11.73
C LYS A 232 3.15 24.62 11.01
N THR A 233 3.28 24.22 9.75
CA THR A 233 4.24 24.86 8.86
C THR A 233 3.81 26.33 8.68
N ALA A 234 4.79 27.23 8.51
CA ALA A 234 4.57 28.69 8.53
C ALA A 234 3.77 29.23 7.33
N GLU A 235 3.43 28.36 6.38
CA GLU A 235 2.57 28.62 5.24
C GLU A 235 1.23 27.92 5.52
N ASP A 236 0.09 28.45 5.06
CA ASP A 236 -1.30 27.99 5.32
C ASP A 236 -1.62 26.54 4.88
N GLU A 237 -0.64 25.65 4.88
CA GLU A 237 -0.73 24.25 4.59
C GLU A 237 -1.47 23.52 5.71
N ILE A 238 -2.28 22.57 5.26
CA ILE A 238 -3.09 21.73 6.12
C ILE A 238 -2.12 21.03 7.08
N PRO A 239 -2.35 21.11 8.40
CA PRO A 239 -1.50 20.50 9.40
C PRO A 239 -1.15 19.07 8.98
N GLU A 240 0.14 18.78 8.73
CA GLU A 240 0.61 17.43 8.48
C GLU A 240 0.43 16.66 9.79
N ILE A 241 -0.76 16.06 9.95
CA ILE A 241 -0.97 15.01 10.93
C ILE A 241 0.07 13.96 10.55
N GLY A 242 1.17 13.93 11.31
CA GLY A 242 2.36 13.14 11.05
C GLY A 242 1.95 11.75 10.60
N GLY A 243 2.65 11.21 9.59
CA GLY A 243 2.23 10.18 8.65
C GLY A 243 1.83 8.80 9.21
N ASP A 244 1.10 8.80 10.30
CA ASP A 244 0.98 7.74 11.25
C ASP A 244 -0.35 7.04 11.02
N LEU A 245 -0.25 5.79 10.61
CA LEU A 245 -1.41 4.95 10.32
C LEU A 245 -2.07 4.44 11.60
N GLU A 246 -1.50 4.76 12.77
CA GLU A 246 -1.94 4.36 14.11
C GLU A 246 -3.37 4.81 14.46
N TYR A 247 -3.89 5.86 13.82
CA TYR A 247 -5.21 6.42 14.11
C TYR A 247 -6.32 5.98 13.15
N ILE A 248 -6.03 5.03 12.25
CA ILE A 248 -6.96 4.60 11.20
C ILE A 248 -7.02 3.09 11.18
N ASP A 249 -8.22 2.51 11.22
CA ASP A 249 -8.36 1.07 10.98
C ASP A 249 -8.09 0.82 9.50
N HIS A 250 -7.11 -0.02 9.18
CA HIS A 250 -6.71 -0.25 7.80
C HIS A 250 -6.23 -1.68 7.56
N ILE A 251 -6.30 -2.10 6.31
CA ILE A 251 -5.73 -3.35 5.82
C ILE A 251 -4.48 -3.01 5.02
N LYS A 252 -3.37 -3.69 5.31
CA LYS A 252 -2.14 -3.66 4.52
C LYS A 252 -2.07 -4.90 3.64
N VAL A 253 -1.79 -4.71 2.36
CA VAL A 253 -1.48 -5.80 1.43
C VAL A 253 -0.06 -5.60 0.95
N PHE A 254 0.87 -6.40 1.48
CA PHE A 254 2.29 -6.35 1.11
C PHE A 254 2.53 -7.15 -0.16
N HIS A 255 3.33 -6.63 -1.06
CA HIS A 255 3.64 -7.26 -2.33
C HIS A 255 4.94 -6.69 -2.93
N ASP A 256 5.40 -7.27 -4.03
CA ASP A 256 6.53 -6.72 -4.79
C ASP A 256 6.07 -5.57 -5.70
N ALA A 257 6.94 -4.59 -5.97
CA ALA A 257 6.60 -3.40 -6.74
C ALA A 257 6.03 -3.74 -8.14
N TYR A 258 6.55 -4.78 -8.81
CA TYR A 258 6.10 -5.14 -10.16
C TYR A 258 4.65 -5.63 -10.23
N VAL A 259 4.07 -6.16 -9.13
CA VAL A 259 2.65 -6.59 -9.11
C VAL A 259 1.68 -5.51 -8.62
N SER A 260 2.17 -4.36 -8.15
CA SER A 260 1.36 -3.32 -7.49
C SER A 260 0.11 -2.96 -8.29
N MET A 261 0.27 -2.69 -9.59
CA MET A 261 -0.82 -2.23 -10.45
C MET A 261 -1.77 -3.36 -10.86
N TYR A 262 -1.29 -4.61 -10.90
CA TYR A 262 -2.15 -5.78 -11.13
C TYR A 262 -3.03 -6.06 -9.91
N LEU A 263 -2.43 -6.03 -8.73
CA LEU A 263 -3.13 -6.20 -7.46
C LEU A 263 -4.14 -5.07 -7.23
N ARG A 264 -3.76 -3.82 -7.52
CA ARG A 264 -4.67 -2.67 -7.54
C ARG A 264 -5.88 -2.90 -8.43
N ASN A 265 -5.66 -3.47 -9.63
CA ASN A 265 -6.76 -3.79 -10.54
C ASN A 265 -7.68 -4.84 -9.93
N ALA A 266 -7.14 -5.93 -9.37
CA ALA A 266 -7.91 -6.97 -8.69
C ALA A 266 -8.75 -6.42 -7.53
N ILE A 267 -8.13 -5.61 -6.65
CA ILE A 267 -8.82 -4.91 -5.55
C ILE A 267 -9.97 -4.05 -6.09
N SER A 268 -9.74 -3.30 -7.18
CA SER A 268 -10.78 -2.45 -7.80
C SER A 268 -11.90 -3.24 -8.48
N LEU A 269 -11.63 -4.49 -8.87
CA LEU A 269 -12.57 -5.39 -9.53
C LEU A 269 -13.37 -6.24 -8.54
N TRP A 270 -12.93 -6.33 -7.28
CA TRP A 270 -13.64 -7.05 -6.24
C TRP A 270 -15.10 -6.58 -6.14
N LYS A 271 -16.01 -7.56 -6.06
CA LYS A 271 -17.45 -7.32 -5.97
C LYS A 271 -17.99 -7.91 -4.69
N TYR A 272 -18.65 -7.08 -3.90
CA TYR A 272 -19.43 -7.55 -2.78
C TYR A 272 -20.83 -7.99 -3.23
N GLN A 273 -21.28 -9.13 -2.69
CA GLN A 273 -22.63 -9.66 -2.86
C GLN A 273 -23.20 -9.92 -1.47
N SER A 274 -24.31 -9.26 -1.13
CA SER A 274 -24.97 -9.47 0.17
C SER A 274 -25.68 -10.83 0.21
N THR A 275 -26.24 -11.25 -0.92
CA THR A 275 -26.84 -12.57 -1.12
C THR A 275 -26.36 -13.17 -2.45
N PRO A 276 -26.38 -14.51 -2.61
CA PRO A 276 -25.98 -15.18 -3.85
C PRO A 276 -26.78 -14.76 -5.09
N SER A 277 -28.01 -14.25 -4.89
CA SER A 277 -28.88 -13.74 -5.96
C SER A 277 -28.70 -12.26 -6.25
N SER A 278 -28.02 -11.52 -5.38
CA SER A 278 -27.81 -10.08 -5.54
C SER A 278 -26.77 -9.78 -6.62
N ARG A 279 -27.01 -8.74 -7.41
CA ARG A 279 -26.01 -8.26 -8.38
C ARG A 279 -24.80 -7.72 -7.61
N GLY A 280 -23.65 -8.35 -7.78
CA GLY A 280 -22.41 -7.90 -7.14
C GLY A 280 -22.06 -6.45 -7.50
N ARG A 281 -21.73 -5.65 -6.49
CA ARG A 281 -21.31 -4.25 -6.62
C ARG A 281 -19.80 -4.17 -6.53
N GLN A 282 -19.16 -3.51 -7.50
CA GLN A 282 -17.72 -3.20 -7.42
C GLN A 282 -17.51 -2.21 -6.27
N PHE A 283 -16.95 -2.70 -5.18
CA PHE A 283 -17.01 -2.00 -3.90
C PHE A 283 -16.04 -0.83 -3.83
N LEU A 284 -14.82 -1.06 -4.32
CA LEU A 284 -13.69 -0.13 -4.29
C LEU A 284 -13.52 0.62 -5.61
N LYS A 285 -14.54 0.64 -6.47
CA LYS A 285 -14.46 1.32 -7.76
C LYS A 285 -14.32 2.83 -7.57
N GLY A 286 -13.16 3.37 -7.97
CA GLY A 286 -12.85 4.79 -7.86
C GLY A 286 -12.34 5.21 -6.47
N ALA A 287 -12.09 4.25 -5.57
CA ALA A 287 -11.41 4.54 -4.30
C ALA A 287 -9.96 4.87 -4.59
N LYS A 288 -9.50 6.07 -4.23
CA LYS A 288 -8.09 6.44 -4.25
C LYS A 288 -7.38 5.81 -3.06
N LEU A 289 -6.50 4.84 -3.31
CA LEU A 289 -5.78 4.08 -2.26
C LEU A 289 -4.31 4.49 -2.21
N LEU A 290 -3.69 4.24 -1.07
CA LEU A 290 -2.31 4.59 -0.81
C LEU A 290 -1.40 3.40 -1.10
N LEU A 291 -0.36 3.60 -1.89
CA LEU A 291 0.73 2.66 -2.08
C LEU A 291 1.97 3.21 -1.40
N ILE A 292 2.53 2.46 -0.46
CA ILE A 292 3.77 2.81 0.25
C ILE A 292 4.88 1.87 -0.23
N GLY A 293 6.04 2.41 -0.60
CA GLY A 293 7.25 1.66 -0.90
C GLY A 293 8.39 1.93 0.09
N SER A 294 9.41 1.06 0.09
CA SER A 294 10.55 1.12 1.02
C SER A 294 11.40 2.40 0.95
N ALA A 295 11.28 3.18 -0.12
CA ALA A 295 12.08 4.39 -0.37
C ALA A 295 11.30 5.69 -0.12
N LYS A 296 10.32 5.69 0.79
CA LYS A 296 9.37 6.82 1.03
C LYS A 296 8.50 7.17 -0.19
N ALA A 297 8.53 6.36 -1.22
CA ALA A 297 7.65 6.48 -2.36
C ALA A 297 6.22 6.15 -1.93
N VAL A 298 5.45 7.21 -1.75
CA VAL A 298 4.04 7.11 -1.47
C VAL A 298 3.28 7.65 -2.67
N CYS A 299 2.33 6.88 -3.21
CA CYS A 299 1.49 7.36 -4.29
C CYS A 299 0.02 7.01 -4.10
N ILE A 300 -0.84 7.83 -4.71
CA ILE A 300 -2.29 7.64 -4.67
C ILE A 300 -2.76 7.19 -6.06
N VAL A 301 -3.48 6.06 -6.09
CA VAL A 301 -3.94 5.39 -7.33
C VAL A 301 -5.40 5.01 -7.22
#